data_AF-A0AAV3GRG2-F1
#
_entry.id   AF-A0AAV3GRG2-F1
#
_cell.length_a   1.000
_cell.length_b   1.000
_cell.length_c   1.000
_cell.angle_alpha   90.00
_cell.angle_beta   90.00
_cell.angle_gamma   90.00
#
_symmetry.space_group_name_H-M   'P 1'
#
loop_
_entity.id
_entity.type
_entity.pdbx_description
1 polymer ?
#
loop_
_entity_poly.entity_id
_entity_poly.type
_entity_poly.pdbx_seq_one_letter_code
_entity_poly.pdbx_strand_id
1 'polypeptide(L)'
;IYLHKIIDAPKLTGNPKNIRLFLYNLFNSTEISFVELYTLPIIIKTEKMLKDLKQYYPLSAYEKKKLFHFLAINLLAEQADSLDIASNQSLFFSDIGFYHLKGVLGEKSVIFINKTLSWLYLHDKLDQKYLRKNEDETIEWLNERFIESFENQFNLLREETSQLIRRELTKIHFKLLHYTINKADEFPLDVSFFRENYPAFYCYLIEYINDLTSKRKELLQDKFFLFFSYLLLLINHIPIQLISEPVKIIIDFSYGAAYNQFIKKNLSLYINLNTEVIEAGKPEFPDVIITNRNNLYEESASQVVVWLDPPRAVDWGNLTKILLTIQEEKYKDSKIDKQIDDFPEEIIDRIE
;
A
#
# COMPACT_ATOMS: atom_id res chain seq x y z
N ILE A 1 -26.90 -20.24 8.15
CA ILE A 1 -27.36 -19.45 9.32
C ILE A 1 -27.95 -18.17 8.76
N TYR A 2 -29.26 -17.97 8.86
CA TYR A 2 -30.00 -16.93 8.15
C TYR A 2 -29.95 -15.60 8.92
N LEU A 3 -29.86 -14.44 8.27
CA LEU A 3 -29.76 -13.15 8.99
C LEU A 3 -31.03 -12.75 9.75
N HIS A 4 -32.22 -13.20 9.34
CA HIS A 4 -33.42 -13.08 10.19
C HIS A 4 -33.21 -13.81 11.53
N LYS A 5 -32.41 -14.89 11.55
CA LYS A 5 -31.99 -15.58 12.78
C LYS A 5 -30.75 -15.01 13.45
N ILE A 6 -29.98 -14.08 12.88
CA ILE A 6 -28.91 -13.38 13.63
C ILE A 6 -29.46 -12.14 14.33
N ILE A 7 -30.56 -11.58 13.81
CA ILE A 7 -31.31 -10.52 14.46
C ILE A 7 -32.25 -11.10 15.55
N ASP A 8 -32.78 -12.34 15.36
CA ASP A 8 -33.67 -13.02 16.32
C ASP A 8 -33.06 -14.17 17.16
N ALA A 9 -31.82 -14.62 16.90
CA ALA A 9 -31.04 -15.46 17.85
C ALA A 9 -30.01 -14.57 18.56
N PRO A 10 -29.42 -15.00 19.71
CA PRO A 10 -28.95 -14.11 20.77
C PRO A 10 -28.20 -12.92 20.18
N LYS A 11 -28.78 -11.72 20.37
CA LYS A 11 -28.31 -10.47 19.78
C LYS A 11 -26.79 -10.42 19.88
N LEU A 12 -26.10 -10.25 18.75
CA LEU A 12 -24.68 -9.88 18.78
C LEU A 12 -24.58 -8.64 19.67
N THR A 13 -24.03 -8.79 20.87
CA THR A 13 -23.86 -7.71 21.84
C THR A 13 -22.43 -7.21 21.77
N GLY A 14 -22.26 -5.90 21.96
CA GLY A 14 -20.96 -5.25 21.88
C GLY A 14 -21.08 -3.87 21.24
N ASN A 15 -19.93 -3.30 20.89
CA ASN A 15 -19.88 -2.00 20.23
C ASN A 15 -20.56 -2.06 18.84
N PRO A 16 -21.64 -1.28 18.59
CA PRO A 16 -22.39 -1.33 17.33
C PRO A 16 -21.54 -1.04 16.09
N LYS A 17 -20.55 -0.14 16.21
CA LYS A 17 -19.59 0.13 15.14
C LYS A 17 -18.83 -1.15 14.80
N ASN A 18 -18.23 -1.81 15.79
CA ASN A 18 -17.46 -3.04 15.59
C ASN A 18 -18.30 -4.18 14.98
N ILE A 19 -19.56 -4.31 15.40
CA ILE A 19 -20.48 -5.31 14.83
C ILE A 19 -20.72 -5.04 13.34
N ARG A 20 -21.01 -3.79 12.95
CA ARG A 20 -21.22 -3.45 11.54
C ARG A 20 -19.96 -3.63 10.70
N LEU A 21 -18.81 -3.32 11.26
CA LEU A 21 -17.50 -3.56 10.65
C LEU A 21 -17.31 -5.06 10.37
N PHE A 22 -17.50 -5.89 11.38
CA PHE A 22 -17.40 -7.35 11.26
C PHE A 22 -18.33 -7.89 10.18
N LEU A 23 -19.60 -7.48 10.18
CA LEU A 23 -20.57 -7.91 9.17
C LEU A 23 -20.18 -7.45 7.76
N TYR A 24 -19.68 -6.22 7.60
CA TYR A 24 -19.22 -5.72 6.32
C TYR A 24 -18.06 -6.57 5.76
N ASN A 25 -17.08 -6.92 6.59
CA ASN A 25 -15.93 -7.71 6.15
C ASN A 25 -16.35 -9.16 5.85
N LEU A 26 -17.17 -9.78 6.71
CA LEU A 26 -17.71 -11.12 6.51
C LEU A 26 -18.52 -11.25 5.21
N PHE A 27 -19.35 -10.25 4.89
CA PHE A 27 -20.17 -10.34 3.68
C PHE A 27 -19.36 -10.08 2.41
N ASN A 28 -18.30 -9.28 2.49
CA ASN A 28 -17.40 -9.10 1.36
C ASN A 28 -16.51 -10.32 1.09
N SER A 29 -16.14 -11.09 2.13
CA SER A 29 -15.31 -12.29 2.00
C SER A 29 -16.08 -13.55 1.61
N THR A 30 -17.42 -13.49 1.56
CA THR A 30 -18.28 -14.61 1.22
C THR A 30 -19.00 -14.39 -0.10
N GLU A 31 -19.44 -15.48 -0.75
CA GLU A 31 -20.28 -15.43 -1.96
C GLU A 31 -21.77 -15.65 -1.66
N ILE A 32 -22.18 -15.28 -0.45
CA ILE A 32 -23.58 -15.41 -0.02
C ILE A 32 -24.44 -14.39 -0.78
N SER A 33 -25.58 -14.84 -1.29
CA SER A 33 -26.52 -14.00 -2.01
C SER A 33 -27.10 -12.89 -1.13
N PHE A 34 -27.30 -11.69 -1.68
CA PHE A 34 -27.91 -10.57 -0.95
C PHE A 34 -29.30 -10.90 -0.40
N VAL A 35 -30.05 -11.76 -1.09
CA VAL A 35 -31.40 -12.20 -0.68
C VAL A 35 -31.36 -13.05 0.60
N GLU A 36 -30.23 -13.69 0.88
CA GLU A 36 -30.03 -14.46 2.12
C GLU A 36 -29.56 -13.58 3.29
N LEU A 37 -28.97 -12.43 2.99
CA LEU A 37 -28.38 -11.52 3.97
C LEU A 37 -29.31 -10.38 4.38
N TYR A 38 -30.11 -9.85 3.46
CA TYR A 38 -30.88 -8.63 3.65
C TYR A 38 -32.36 -8.83 3.35
N THR A 39 -33.21 -8.03 3.99
CA THR A 39 -34.64 -8.03 3.70
C THR A 39 -34.91 -7.34 2.35
N LEU A 40 -35.97 -7.75 1.67
CA LEU A 40 -36.35 -7.19 0.36
C LEU A 40 -36.44 -5.64 0.35
N PRO A 41 -37.00 -4.96 1.38
CA PRO A 41 -37.00 -3.50 1.42
C PRO A 41 -35.60 -2.87 1.44
N ILE A 42 -34.66 -3.46 2.18
CA ILE A 42 -33.26 -3.00 2.22
C ILE A 42 -32.58 -3.23 0.88
N ILE A 43 -32.80 -4.38 0.24
CA ILE A 43 -32.27 -4.68 -1.09
C ILE A 43 -32.75 -3.63 -2.10
N ILE A 44 -34.07 -3.43 -2.23
CA ILE A 44 -34.65 -2.49 -3.19
C ILE A 44 -34.11 -1.06 -2.97
N LYS A 45 -34.06 -0.61 -1.70
CA LYS A 45 -33.55 0.72 -1.36
C LYS A 45 -32.07 0.86 -1.73
N THR A 46 -31.26 -0.15 -1.43
CA THR A 46 -29.81 -0.17 -1.71
C THR A 46 -29.52 -0.22 -3.20
N GLU A 47 -30.26 -1.04 -3.96
CA GLU A 47 -30.12 -1.12 -5.42
C GLU A 47 -30.45 0.20 -6.10
N LYS A 48 -31.48 0.90 -5.62
CA LYS A 48 -31.81 2.24 -6.09
C LYS A 48 -30.66 3.22 -5.83
N MET A 49 -30.16 3.30 -4.60
CA MET A 49 -29.00 4.15 -4.26
C MET A 49 -27.78 3.83 -5.13
N LEU A 50 -27.48 2.54 -5.32
CA LEU A 50 -26.37 2.11 -6.14
C LEU A 50 -26.57 2.49 -7.61
N LYS A 51 -27.80 2.43 -8.13
CA LYS A 51 -28.14 2.89 -9.48
C LYS A 51 -27.95 4.41 -9.62
N ASP A 52 -28.36 5.18 -8.63
CA ASP A 52 -28.23 6.64 -8.63
C ASP A 52 -26.75 7.06 -8.54
N LEU A 53 -25.96 6.43 -7.67
CA LEU A 53 -24.52 6.67 -7.56
C LEU A 53 -23.74 6.32 -8.83
N LYS A 54 -24.10 5.22 -9.52
CA LYS A 54 -23.42 4.78 -10.76
C LYS A 54 -23.50 5.79 -11.91
N GLN A 55 -24.47 6.71 -11.88
CA GLN A 55 -24.58 7.76 -12.89
C GLN A 55 -23.43 8.77 -12.79
N TYR A 56 -22.84 8.90 -11.61
CA TYR A 56 -21.79 9.88 -11.30
C TYR A 56 -20.43 9.23 -11.04
N TYR A 57 -20.43 8.00 -10.52
CA TYR A 57 -19.23 7.31 -10.06
C TYR A 57 -19.07 5.96 -10.78
N PRO A 58 -18.02 5.78 -11.62
CA PRO A 58 -17.77 4.50 -12.26
C PRO A 58 -17.30 3.47 -11.22
N LEU A 59 -17.98 2.32 -11.20
CA LEU A 59 -17.71 1.22 -10.26
C LEU A 59 -17.43 -0.07 -11.03
N SER A 60 -16.38 -0.78 -10.63
CA SER A 60 -16.12 -2.17 -11.00
C SER A 60 -17.16 -3.13 -10.40
N ALA A 61 -17.15 -4.40 -10.81
CA ALA A 61 -18.04 -5.41 -10.23
C ALA A 61 -17.81 -5.57 -8.71
N TYR A 62 -16.54 -5.58 -8.28
CA TYR A 62 -16.17 -5.72 -6.88
C TYR A 62 -16.57 -4.50 -6.04
N GLU A 63 -16.34 -3.30 -6.54
CA GLU A 63 -16.76 -2.06 -5.86
C GLU A 63 -18.28 -1.97 -5.73
N LYS A 64 -19.05 -2.48 -6.71
CA LYS A 64 -20.52 -2.57 -6.60
C LYS A 64 -20.95 -3.48 -5.46
N LYS A 65 -20.32 -4.65 -5.30
CA LYS A 65 -20.58 -5.59 -4.20
C LYS A 65 -20.26 -4.94 -2.86
N LYS A 66 -19.05 -4.36 -2.72
CA LYS A 66 -18.62 -3.65 -1.52
C LYS A 66 -19.58 -2.50 -1.16
N LEU A 67 -19.88 -1.62 -2.12
CA LEU A 67 -20.77 -0.49 -1.87
C LEU A 67 -22.18 -0.93 -1.50
N PHE A 68 -22.69 -2.00 -2.10
CA PHE A 68 -23.99 -2.56 -1.73
C PHE A 68 -24.01 -2.96 -0.25
N HIS A 69 -23.06 -3.78 0.20
CA HIS A 69 -22.99 -4.19 1.61
C HIS A 69 -22.82 -2.99 2.54
N PHE A 70 -21.99 -2.02 2.14
CA PHE A 70 -21.77 -0.80 2.91
C PHE A 70 -23.08 -0.02 3.13
N LEU A 71 -23.81 0.26 2.05
CA LEU A 71 -25.06 1.02 2.11
C LEU A 71 -26.13 0.24 2.90
N ALA A 72 -26.31 -1.06 2.63
CA ALA A 72 -27.31 -1.90 3.28
C ALA A 72 -27.10 -1.98 4.80
N ILE A 73 -25.85 -2.18 5.26
CA ILE A 73 -25.52 -2.24 6.69
C ILE A 73 -25.76 -0.88 7.36
N ASN A 74 -25.40 0.22 6.72
CA ASN A 74 -25.62 1.56 7.30
C ASN A 74 -27.10 1.97 7.29
N LEU A 75 -27.89 1.50 6.32
CA LEU A 75 -29.35 1.67 6.32
C LEU A 75 -30.01 0.93 7.49
N LEU A 76 -29.59 -0.31 7.76
CA LEU A 76 -30.05 -1.07 8.92
C LEU A 76 -29.65 -0.38 10.23
N ALA A 77 -28.43 0.16 10.30
CA ALA A 77 -27.93 0.87 11.46
C ALA A 77 -28.72 2.15 11.75
N GLU A 78 -29.09 2.87 10.70
CA GLU A 78 -29.95 4.05 10.75
C GLU A 78 -31.36 3.70 11.25
N GLN A 79 -31.96 2.62 10.75
CA GLN A 79 -33.26 2.13 11.24
C GLN A 79 -33.24 1.75 12.73
N ALA A 80 -32.08 1.29 13.22
CA ALA A 80 -31.86 0.93 14.60
C ALA A 80 -31.36 2.08 15.49
N ASP A 81 -31.32 3.32 14.98
CA ASP A 81 -30.79 4.52 15.66
C ASP A 81 -29.39 4.30 16.28
N SER A 82 -28.56 3.54 15.57
CA SER A 82 -27.22 3.12 16.01
C SER A 82 -26.11 3.69 15.14
N LEU A 83 -26.45 4.58 14.20
CA LEU A 83 -25.53 5.11 13.21
C LEU A 83 -24.65 6.21 13.85
N ASP A 84 -23.34 5.96 13.93
CA ASP A 84 -22.36 6.91 14.46
C ASP A 84 -21.34 7.35 13.40
N ILE A 85 -20.74 8.52 13.60
CA ILE A 85 -19.60 9.01 12.82
C ILE A 85 -18.60 9.69 13.75
N ALA A 86 -17.30 9.65 13.42
CA ALA A 86 -16.31 10.40 14.19
C ALA A 86 -16.60 11.91 14.07
N SER A 87 -16.47 12.66 15.17
CA SER A 87 -16.87 14.09 15.24
C SER A 87 -16.23 14.95 14.17
N ASN A 88 -15.00 14.64 13.77
CA ASN A 88 -14.21 15.43 12.82
C ASN A 88 -14.36 14.93 11.38
N GLN A 89 -14.97 13.77 11.16
CA GLN A 89 -15.10 13.17 9.83
C GLN A 89 -16.02 13.99 8.91
N SER A 90 -17.05 14.65 9.46
CA SER A 90 -17.91 15.56 8.69
C SER A 90 -17.20 16.85 8.29
N LEU A 91 -16.17 17.26 9.05
CA LEU A 91 -15.36 18.44 8.75
C LEU A 91 -14.37 18.20 7.60
N PHE A 92 -14.22 16.95 7.15
CA PHE A 92 -13.34 16.61 6.04
C PHE A 92 -13.96 16.95 4.66
N PHE A 93 -15.29 16.98 4.57
CA PHE A 93 -15.99 17.15 3.29
C PHE A 93 -16.59 18.53 3.13
N SER A 94 -16.53 19.07 1.91
CA SER A 94 -17.10 20.38 1.61
C SER A 94 -18.63 20.32 1.60
N ASP A 95 -19.27 21.46 1.87
CA ASP A 95 -20.73 21.55 1.81
C ASP A 95 -21.25 21.21 0.41
N ILE A 96 -20.48 21.54 -0.63
CA ILE A 96 -20.76 21.18 -2.02
C ILE A 96 -20.87 19.66 -2.17
N GLY A 97 -19.89 18.91 -1.65
CA GLY A 97 -19.90 17.44 -1.68
C GLY A 97 -21.07 16.86 -0.90
N PHE A 98 -21.34 17.41 0.29
CA PHE A 98 -22.45 17.00 1.13
C PHE A 98 -23.81 17.19 0.45
N TYR A 99 -24.11 18.38 -0.05
CA TYR A 99 -25.40 18.68 -0.68
C TYR A 99 -25.57 17.97 -2.02
N HIS A 100 -24.49 17.77 -2.78
CA HIS A 100 -24.55 16.96 -3.99
C HIS A 100 -24.97 15.53 -3.66
N LEU A 101 -24.26 14.86 -2.73
CA LEU A 101 -24.55 13.47 -2.41
C LEU A 101 -25.91 13.30 -1.74
N LYS A 102 -26.32 14.26 -0.91
CA LYS A 102 -27.68 14.36 -0.37
C LYS A 102 -28.73 14.33 -1.48
N GLY A 103 -28.53 15.12 -2.53
CA GLY A 103 -29.42 15.17 -3.69
C GLY A 103 -29.46 13.85 -4.48
N VAL A 104 -28.30 13.23 -4.71
CA VAL A 104 -28.18 11.96 -5.43
C VAL A 104 -28.88 10.81 -4.69
N LEU A 105 -28.67 10.71 -3.38
CA LEU A 105 -29.22 9.61 -2.59
C LEU A 105 -30.68 9.85 -2.19
N GLY A 106 -31.13 11.09 -2.18
CA GLY A 106 -32.44 11.47 -1.62
C GLY A 106 -32.55 11.23 -0.12
N GLU A 107 -31.42 11.10 0.58
CA GLU A 107 -31.36 10.82 2.02
C GLU A 107 -31.28 12.07 2.87
N LYS A 108 -31.85 12.02 4.07
CA LYS A 108 -31.85 13.17 4.99
C LYS A 108 -30.77 13.07 6.07
N SER A 109 -30.30 11.87 6.38
CA SER A 109 -29.35 11.65 7.45
C SER A 109 -27.96 12.17 7.11
N VAL A 110 -27.54 13.18 7.87
CA VAL A 110 -26.22 13.79 7.79
C VAL A 110 -25.13 12.74 7.99
N ILE A 111 -25.33 11.82 8.93
CA ILE A 111 -24.38 10.77 9.28
C ILE A 111 -24.23 9.78 8.12
N PHE A 112 -25.34 9.36 7.51
CA PHE A 112 -25.34 8.43 6.38
C PHE A 112 -24.63 9.01 5.15
N ILE A 113 -24.91 10.29 4.84
CA ILE A 113 -24.28 11.00 3.73
C ILE A 113 -22.77 11.10 3.94
N ASN A 114 -22.31 11.53 5.12
CA ASN A 114 -20.87 11.65 5.40
C ASN A 114 -20.15 10.29 5.38
N LYS A 115 -20.79 9.22 5.86
CA LYS A 115 -20.25 7.86 5.71
C LYS A 115 -20.10 7.47 4.24
N THR A 116 -21.08 7.79 3.41
CA THR A 116 -21.03 7.48 1.98
C THR A 116 -19.97 8.32 1.26
N LEU A 117 -19.82 9.60 1.60
CA LEU A 117 -18.69 10.43 1.14
C LEU A 117 -17.35 9.80 1.51
N SER A 118 -17.21 9.32 2.74
CA SER A 118 -15.99 8.66 3.21
C SER A 118 -15.67 7.40 2.42
N TRP A 119 -16.69 6.58 2.13
CA TRP A 119 -16.52 5.41 1.29
C TRP A 119 -16.06 5.81 -0.12
N LEU A 120 -16.71 6.81 -0.74
CA LEU A 120 -16.36 7.28 -2.08
C LEU A 120 -14.94 7.88 -2.13
N TYR A 121 -14.55 8.63 -1.10
CA TYR A 121 -13.20 9.17 -0.96
C TYR A 121 -12.13 8.08 -0.92
N LEU A 122 -12.35 7.06 -0.08
CA LEU A 122 -11.42 5.94 0.10
C LEU A 122 -11.32 5.01 -1.11
N HIS A 123 -12.20 5.15 -2.10
CA HIS A 123 -12.18 4.38 -3.35
C HIS A 123 -11.94 5.28 -4.57
N ASP A 124 -11.33 6.47 -4.37
CA ASP A 124 -10.94 7.38 -5.45
C ASP A 124 -12.09 7.82 -6.36
N LYS A 125 -13.29 7.96 -5.79
CA LYS A 125 -14.50 8.38 -6.54
C LYS A 125 -14.87 9.85 -6.34
N LEU A 126 -14.20 10.57 -5.44
CA LEU A 126 -14.49 11.99 -5.19
C LEU A 126 -13.46 12.93 -5.84
N ASP A 127 -13.98 13.95 -6.51
CA ASP A 127 -13.20 15.10 -6.94
C ASP A 127 -12.67 15.91 -5.75
N GLN A 128 -11.52 16.57 -5.91
CA GLN A 128 -10.93 17.44 -4.87
C GLN A 128 -11.88 18.55 -4.38
N LYS A 129 -12.79 19.05 -5.23
CA LYS A 129 -13.78 20.07 -4.84
C LYS A 129 -14.74 19.61 -3.72
N TYR A 130 -14.86 18.30 -3.49
CA TYR A 130 -15.69 17.72 -2.43
C TYR A 130 -14.97 17.57 -1.10
N LEU A 131 -13.67 17.87 -1.06
CA LEU A 131 -12.87 17.87 0.15
C LEU A 131 -12.81 19.31 0.68
N ARG A 132 -12.90 19.47 2.00
CA ARG A 132 -12.43 20.71 2.64
C ARG A 132 -10.90 20.70 2.58
N LYS A 133 -10.27 21.88 2.56
CA LYS A 133 -8.81 21.93 2.75
C LYS A 133 -8.50 21.15 4.04
N ASN A 134 -7.48 20.31 3.96
CA ASN A 134 -7.17 19.22 4.89
C ASN A 134 -6.86 19.74 6.31
N GLU A 135 -7.87 20.17 7.06
CA GLU A 135 -7.74 20.87 8.35
C GLU A 135 -7.69 19.93 9.56
N ASP A 136 -7.58 18.61 9.33
CA ASP A 136 -7.35 17.67 10.43
C ASP A 136 -5.87 17.73 10.85
N GLU A 137 -5.60 18.43 11.95
CA GLU A 137 -4.25 18.63 12.50
C GLU A 137 -3.51 17.31 12.74
N THR A 138 -4.22 16.22 13.06
CA THR A 138 -3.59 14.92 13.29
C THR A 138 -3.14 14.29 11.98
N ILE A 139 -3.97 14.38 10.93
CA ILE A 139 -3.60 13.93 9.59
C ILE A 139 -2.42 14.74 9.07
N GLU A 140 -2.47 16.06 9.21
CA GLU A 140 -1.39 16.91 8.71
C GLU A 140 -0.07 16.64 9.45
N TRP A 141 -0.12 16.48 10.77
CA TRP A 141 1.06 16.08 11.55
C TRP A 141 1.64 14.73 11.10
N LEU A 142 0.78 13.73 10.83
CA LEU A 142 1.23 12.42 10.34
C LEU A 142 1.83 12.51 8.93
N ASN A 143 1.23 13.33 8.06
CA ASN A 143 1.74 13.58 6.71
C ASN A 143 3.16 14.19 6.76
N GLU A 144 3.33 15.29 7.50
CA GLU A 144 4.62 15.97 7.61
C GLU A 144 5.66 15.07 8.26
N ARG A 145 5.31 14.38 9.33
CA ARG A 145 6.23 13.46 10.00
C ARG A 145 6.76 12.38 9.06
N PHE A 146 5.92 11.85 8.16
CA PHE A 146 6.34 10.89 7.14
C PHE A 146 7.29 11.52 6.13
N ILE A 147 6.89 12.65 5.53
CA ILE A 147 7.67 13.33 4.48
C ILE A 147 9.04 13.77 5.03
N GLU A 148 9.07 14.43 6.18
CA GLU A 148 10.33 14.83 6.84
C GLU A 148 11.22 13.62 7.12
N SER A 149 10.65 12.52 7.64
CA SER A 149 11.46 11.33 7.92
C SER A 149 12.01 10.69 6.65
N PHE A 150 11.25 10.74 5.56
CA PHE A 150 11.66 10.22 4.27
C PHE A 150 12.80 11.06 3.68
N GLU A 151 12.63 12.38 3.62
CA GLU A 151 13.59 13.31 3.03
C GLU A 151 14.87 13.45 3.86
N ASN A 152 14.80 13.23 5.18
CA ASN A 152 16.00 13.16 6.02
C ASN A 152 16.86 11.91 5.74
N GLN A 153 16.23 10.80 5.33
CA GLN A 153 16.95 9.57 5.06
C GLN A 153 17.41 9.46 3.60
N PHE A 154 16.60 9.96 2.68
CA PHE A 154 16.81 9.87 1.24
C PHE A 154 16.96 11.27 0.63
N ASN A 155 16.58 11.42 -0.64
CA ASN A 155 16.64 12.69 -1.34
C ASN A 155 15.34 13.48 -1.17
N LEU A 156 15.45 14.80 -1.23
CA LEU A 156 14.30 15.71 -1.29
C LEU A 156 13.37 15.33 -2.45
N LEU A 157 12.07 15.30 -2.16
CA LEU A 157 11.06 15.04 -3.17
C LEU A 157 10.86 16.28 -4.03
N ARG A 158 10.66 16.08 -5.34
CA ARG A 158 10.19 17.16 -6.21
C ARG A 158 8.79 17.57 -5.77
N GLU A 159 8.47 18.86 -5.93
CA GLU A 159 7.19 19.45 -5.50
C GLU A 159 5.96 18.63 -5.96
N GLU A 160 5.91 18.24 -7.22
CA GLU A 160 4.81 17.44 -7.78
C GLU A 160 4.68 16.06 -7.09
N THR A 161 5.82 15.41 -6.83
CA THR A 161 5.86 14.12 -6.12
C THR A 161 5.45 14.29 -4.67
N SER A 162 5.92 15.35 -4.00
CA SER A 162 5.56 15.65 -2.61
C SER A 162 4.06 15.89 -2.45
N GLN A 163 3.45 16.69 -3.34
CA GLN A 163 2.01 16.94 -3.35
C GLN A 163 1.20 15.66 -3.59
N LEU A 164 1.66 14.80 -4.51
CA LEU A 164 1.04 13.50 -4.77
C LEU A 164 1.10 12.60 -3.53
N ILE A 165 2.29 12.45 -2.93
CA ILE A 165 2.50 11.64 -1.72
C ILE A 165 1.66 12.14 -0.56
N ARG A 166 1.61 13.45 -0.34
CA ARG A 166 0.77 14.07 0.71
C ARG A 166 -0.70 13.75 0.53
N ARG A 167 -1.22 13.78 -0.70
CA ARG A 167 -2.61 13.42 -1.00
C ARG A 167 -2.91 11.95 -0.67
N GLU A 168 -2.00 11.05 -1.02
CA GLU A 168 -2.18 9.62 -0.73
C GLU A 168 -1.99 9.30 0.77
N LEU A 169 -1.03 9.94 1.45
CA LEU A 169 -0.87 9.86 2.92
C LEU A 169 -2.14 10.34 3.63
N THR A 170 -2.72 11.44 3.19
CA THR A 170 -3.99 11.96 3.72
C THR A 170 -5.10 10.91 3.66
N LYS A 171 -5.19 10.12 2.58
CA LYS A 171 -6.16 9.01 2.50
C LYS A 171 -5.84 7.91 3.51
N ILE A 172 -4.56 7.55 3.63
CA ILE A 172 -4.10 6.53 4.60
C ILE A 172 -4.46 6.95 6.02
N HIS A 173 -4.17 8.19 6.41
CA HIS A 173 -4.45 8.69 7.76
C HIS A 173 -5.93 8.97 7.99
N PHE A 174 -6.67 9.40 6.95
CA PHE A 174 -8.12 9.47 7.04
C PHE A 174 -8.72 8.08 7.28
N LYS A 175 -8.25 7.05 6.57
CA LYS A 175 -8.64 5.65 6.78
C LYS A 175 -8.28 5.20 8.19
N LEU A 176 -7.08 5.56 8.67
CA LEU A 176 -6.60 5.26 10.02
C LEU A 176 -7.53 5.81 11.11
N LEU A 177 -7.85 7.10 11.03
CA LEU A 177 -8.56 7.81 12.10
C LEU A 177 -10.08 7.63 12.00
N HIS A 178 -10.62 7.68 10.79
CA HIS A 178 -12.06 7.81 10.55
C HIS A 178 -12.70 6.54 9.97
N TYR A 179 -11.90 5.58 9.49
CA TYR A 179 -12.39 4.37 8.82
C TYR A 179 -11.67 3.09 9.27
N THR A 180 -11.74 2.80 10.57
CA THR A 180 -11.09 1.66 11.25
C THR A 180 -11.47 0.27 10.73
N ILE A 181 -12.41 0.18 9.77
CA ILE A 181 -12.98 -1.04 9.16
C ILE A 181 -11.94 -1.88 8.42
N ASN A 182 -10.91 -1.23 7.91
CA ASN A 182 -9.97 -1.82 6.95
C ASN A 182 -8.54 -1.92 7.52
N LYS A 183 -8.36 -1.88 8.85
CA LYS A 183 -7.02 -1.98 9.45
C LYS A 183 -6.54 -3.42 9.62
N ALA A 184 -7.45 -4.37 9.79
CA ALA A 184 -7.13 -5.75 10.13
C ALA A 184 -7.21 -6.75 8.96
N ASP A 185 -7.91 -6.41 7.87
CA ASP A 185 -8.59 -7.45 7.05
C ASP A 185 -8.20 -7.55 5.57
N GLU A 186 -7.05 -7.05 5.09
CA GLU A 186 -6.73 -7.22 3.66
C GLU A 186 -5.50 -8.04 3.29
N PHE A 187 -4.63 -8.49 4.22
CA PHE A 187 -3.40 -9.14 3.77
C PHE A 187 -2.90 -10.28 4.67
N PRO A 188 -3.27 -11.55 4.41
CA PRO A 188 -2.31 -12.64 4.51
C PRO A 188 -1.35 -12.54 3.31
N LEU A 189 -0.73 -11.37 3.10
CA LEU A 189 0.35 -11.24 2.12
C LEU A 189 1.61 -11.68 2.83
N ASP A 190 2.34 -12.52 2.13
CA ASP A 190 3.68 -12.89 2.53
C ASP A 190 4.57 -11.63 2.47
N VAL A 191 4.92 -11.13 3.66
CA VAL A 191 5.76 -9.95 3.82
C VAL A 191 7.17 -10.22 3.26
N SER A 192 7.59 -11.50 3.19
CA SER A 192 8.88 -11.88 2.60
C SER A 192 8.99 -11.49 1.13
N PHE A 193 7.89 -11.55 0.36
CA PHE A 193 7.87 -11.10 -1.04
C PHE A 193 8.34 -9.64 -1.16
N PHE A 194 7.88 -8.77 -0.27
CA PHE A 194 8.25 -7.36 -0.32
C PHE A 194 9.64 -7.08 0.21
N ARG A 195 10.09 -7.84 1.22
CA ARG A 195 11.47 -7.80 1.68
C ARG A 195 12.42 -8.17 0.54
N GLU A 196 12.12 -9.24 -0.19
CA GLU A 196 12.91 -9.69 -1.32
C GLU A 196 12.88 -8.70 -2.48
N ASN A 197 11.70 -8.21 -2.89
CA ASN A 197 11.61 -7.43 -4.13
C ASN A 197 11.83 -5.91 -3.92
N TYR A 198 11.67 -5.40 -2.70
CA TYR A 198 11.78 -3.98 -2.36
C TYR A 198 12.51 -3.74 -1.03
N PRO A 199 13.73 -4.28 -0.83
CA PRO A 199 14.42 -4.30 0.46
C PRO A 199 14.64 -2.90 1.04
N ALA A 200 14.97 -1.92 0.20
CA ALA A 200 15.23 -0.56 0.66
C ALA A 200 13.98 0.14 1.23
N PHE A 201 12.81 -0.06 0.62
CA PHE A 201 11.53 0.43 1.15
C PHE A 201 11.13 -0.34 2.40
N TYR A 202 11.30 -1.66 2.37
CA TYR A 202 10.99 -2.55 3.48
C TYR A 202 11.71 -2.12 4.76
N CYS A 203 13.05 -2.07 4.71
CA CYS A 203 13.87 -1.72 5.87
C CYS A 203 13.57 -0.32 6.38
N TYR A 204 13.44 0.68 5.49
CA TYR A 204 13.10 2.04 5.88
C TYR A 204 11.79 2.09 6.66
N LEU A 205 10.76 1.39 6.18
CA LEU A 205 9.45 1.44 6.81
C LEU A 205 9.40 0.71 8.14
N ILE A 206 10.14 -0.38 8.32
CA ILE A 206 10.26 -1.03 9.64
C ILE A 206 10.77 -0.03 10.67
N GLU A 207 11.84 0.70 10.33
CA GLU A 207 12.43 1.69 11.23
C GLU A 207 11.52 2.88 11.48
N TYR A 208 10.94 3.44 10.42
CA TYR A 208 10.01 4.55 10.52
C TYR A 208 8.80 4.21 11.41
N ILE A 209 8.22 3.01 11.23
CA ILE A 209 7.09 2.55 12.04
C ILE A 209 7.49 2.35 13.50
N ASN A 210 8.70 1.83 13.76
CA ASN A 210 9.21 1.70 15.13
C ASN A 210 9.40 3.08 15.79
N ASP A 211 10.02 4.04 15.10
CA ASP A 211 10.14 5.41 15.61
C ASP A 211 8.77 6.06 15.85
N LEU A 212 7.85 5.95 14.88
CA LEU A 212 6.51 6.52 14.97
C LEU A 212 5.74 5.94 16.17
N THR A 213 5.74 4.63 16.36
CA THR A 213 5.02 3.95 17.44
C THR A 213 5.68 4.12 18.81
N SER A 214 6.99 4.40 18.86
CA SER A 214 7.67 4.81 20.10
C SER A 214 7.19 6.17 20.59
N LYS A 215 6.94 7.12 19.67
CA LYS A 215 6.45 8.48 19.95
C LYS A 215 4.93 8.54 20.15
N ARG A 216 4.18 7.66 19.49
CA ARG A 216 2.70 7.57 19.51
C ARG A 216 2.28 6.13 19.80
N LYS A 217 2.30 5.75 21.08
CA LYS A 217 1.98 4.38 21.53
C LYS A 217 0.57 3.91 21.12
N GLU A 218 -0.36 4.83 20.94
CA GLU A 218 -1.72 4.59 20.46
C GLU A 218 -1.78 3.99 19.04
N LEU A 219 -0.72 4.19 18.22
CA LEU A 219 -0.61 3.65 16.87
C LEU A 219 -0.06 2.23 16.83
N LEU A 220 0.37 1.66 17.97
CA LEU A 220 0.99 0.34 18.01
C LEU A 220 0.07 -0.76 17.46
N GLN A 221 -1.24 -0.66 17.73
CA GLN A 221 -2.26 -1.58 17.22
C GLN A 221 -2.47 -1.47 15.69
N ASP A 222 -2.05 -0.36 15.09
CA ASP A 222 -2.24 -0.06 13.68
C ASP A 222 -0.96 -0.23 12.84
N LYS A 223 0.13 -0.71 13.47
CA LYS A 223 1.47 -0.77 12.86
C LYS A 223 1.48 -1.54 11.53
N PHE A 224 0.75 -2.65 11.43
CA PHE A 224 0.71 -3.47 10.22
C PHE A 224 -0.03 -2.76 9.09
N PHE A 225 -1.15 -2.11 9.40
CA PHE A 225 -1.91 -1.31 8.45
C PHE A 225 -1.05 -0.16 7.90
N LEU A 226 -0.37 0.57 8.80
CA LEU A 226 0.49 1.70 8.43
C LEU A 226 1.67 1.23 7.58
N PHE A 227 2.39 0.21 8.05
CA PHE A 227 3.52 -0.38 7.32
C PHE A 227 3.12 -0.74 5.89
N PHE A 228 2.05 -1.52 5.73
CA PHE A 228 1.62 -1.99 4.42
C PHE A 228 1.12 -0.86 3.53
N SER A 229 0.34 0.08 4.08
CA SER A 229 -0.19 1.22 3.34
C SER A 229 0.93 2.12 2.82
N TYR A 230 1.95 2.38 3.66
CA TYR A 230 3.12 3.15 3.25
C TYR A 230 4.00 2.39 2.26
N LEU A 231 4.12 1.07 2.38
CA LEU A 231 4.88 0.25 1.44
C LEU A 231 4.30 0.34 0.04
N LEU A 232 2.98 0.18 -0.10
CA LEU A 232 2.31 0.37 -1.39
C LEU A 232 2.41 1.80 -1.90
N LEU A 233 2.34 2.80 -1.03
CA LEU A 233 2.54 4.21 -1.39
C LEU A 233 3.92 4.41 -2.02
N LEU A 234 4.99 3.94 -1.37
CA LEU A 234 6.36 4.10 -1.85
C LEU A 234 6.57 3.35 -3.18
N ILE A 235 6.15 2.08 -3.27
CA ILE A 235 6.30 1.27 -4.48
C ILE A 235 5.64 1.92 -5.70
N ASN A 236 4.46 2.50 -5.52
CA ASN A 236 3.69 3.05 -6.64
C ASN A 236 4.13 4.46 -7.07
N HIS A 237 4.77 5.23 -6.19
CA HIS A 237 4.97 6.67 -6.42
C HIS A 237 6.41 7.14 -6.28
N ILE A 238 7.28 6.36 -5.65
CA ILE A 238 8.69 6.71 -5.46
C ILE A 238 9.57 5.83 -6.34
N PRO A 239 10.30 6.41 -7.31
CA PRO A 239 11.32 5.69 -8.06
C PRO A 239 12.39 5.14 -7.10
N ILE A 240 12.71 3.86 -7.25
CA ILE A 240 13.70 3.17 -6.39
C ILE A 240 15.09 3.84 -6.43
N GLN A 241 15.41 4.53 -7.54
CA GLN A 241 16.66 5.28 -7.72
C GLN A 241 16.80 6.46 -6.75
N LEU A 242 15.70 6.96 -6.17
CA LEU A 242 15.77 8.01 -5.14
C LEU A 242 16.22 7.47 -3.78
N ILE A 243 16.17 6.15 -3.60
CA ILE A 243 16.30 5.48 -2.30
C ILE A 243 17.55 4.61 -2.25
N SER A 244 17.94 4.00 -3.36
CA SER A 244 19.06 3.07 -3.44
C SER A 244 19.85 3.28 -4.72
N GLU A 245 21.17 3.20 -4.63
CA GLU A 245 22.02 3.13 -5.80
C GLU A 245 21.78 1.81 -6.57
N PRO A 246 21.81 1.85 -7.91
CA PRO A 246 21.64 0.63 -8.69
C PRO A 246 22.80 -0.34 -8.45
N VAL A 247 22.51 -1.64 -8.61
CA VAL A 247 23.56 -2.64 -8.74
C VAL A 247 24.18 -2.51 -10.13
N LYS A 248 25.47 -2.20 -10.17
CA LYS A 248 26.26 -2.00 -11.38
C LYS A 248 26.69 -3.35 -11.93
N ILE A 249 26.30 -3.63 -13.16
CA ILE A 249 26.52 -4.91 -13.82
C ILE A 249 27.36 -4.70 -15.08
N ILE A 250 28.43 -5.48 -15.23
CA ILE A 250 29.14 -5.64 -16.50
C ILE A 250 28.67 -6.93 -17.17
N ILE A 251 28.46 -6.86 -18.49
CA ILE A 251 28.18 -8.00 -19.34
C ILE A 251 29.33 -8.13 -20.33
N ASP A 252 30.14 -9.18 -20.20
CA ASP A 252 31.30 -9.41 -21.05
C ASP A 252 31.42 -10.87 -21.52
N PHE A 253 30.68 -11.21 -22.58
CA PHE A 253 30.78 -12.49 -23.26
C PHE A 253 31.74 -12.43 -24.43
N SER A 254 32.48 -13.52 -24.60
CA SER A 254 33.50 -13.63 -25.66
C SER A 254 32.95 -13.70 -27.10
N TYR A 255 31.63 -13.74 -27.30
CA TYR A 255 31.00 -13.63 -28.63
C TYR A 255 30.89 -12.19 -29.14
N GLY A 256 31.23 -11.20 -28.31
CA GLY A 256 31.29 -9.79 -28.68
C GLY A 256 29.98 -9.02 -28.52
N ALA A 257 29.99 -7.78 -28.99
CA ALA A 257 29.00 -6.75 -28.64
C ALA A 257 27.54 -7.13 -28.96
N ALA A 258 27.30 -7.87 -30.05
CA ALA A 258 25.95 -8.29 -30.42
C ALA A 258 25.32 -9.23 -29.37
N TYR A 259 26.12 -10.16 -28.83
CA TYR A 259 25.68 -11.07 -27.78
C TYR A 259 25.52 -10.35 -26.45
N ASN A 260 26.46 -9.46 -26.08
CA ASN A 260 26.35 -8.65 -24.86
C ASN A 260 25.07 -7.77 -24.89
N GLN A 261 24.74 -7.19 -26.05
CA GLN A 261 23.50 -6.43 -26.23
C GLN A 261 22.26 -7.31 -26.13
N PHE A 262 22.32 -8.55 -26.61
CA PHE A 262 21.25 -9.53 -26.42
C PHE A 262 21.03 -9.83 -24.93
N ILE A 263 22.09 -10.10 -24.17
CA ILE A 263 21.98 -10.35 -22.72
C ILE A 263 21.45 -9.11 -21.99
N LYS A 264 21.95 -7.91 -22.30
CA LYS A 264 21.48 -6.64 -21.73
C LYS A 264 19.97 -6.44 -21.92
N LYS A 265 19.44 -6.76 -23.11
CA LYS A 265 18.00 -6.69 -23.40
C LYS A 265 17.19 -7.71 -22.60
N ASN A 266 17.72 -8.91 -22.39
CA ASN A 266 17.02 -9.95 -21.62
C ASN A 266 17.04 -9.66 -20.11
N LEU A 267 18.12 -9.03 -19.61
CA LEU A 267 18.23 -8.65 -18.20
C LEU A 267 17.04 -7.80 -17.76
N SER A 268 16.65 -6.78 -18.53
CA SER A 268 15.50 -5.93 -18.21
C SER A 268 14.13 -6.63 -18.36
N LEU A 269 14.08 -7.81 -18.99
CA LEU A 269 12.84 -8.59 -19.13
C LEU A 269 12.67 -9.58 -17.97
N TYR A 270 13.76 -10.17 -17.49
CA TYR A 270 13.74 -11.21 -16.46
C TYR A 270 14.00 -10.67 -15.05
N ILE A 271 14.61 -9.49 -14.93
CA ILE A 271 15.02 -8.93 -13.64
C ILE A 271 14.39 -7.55 -13.46
N ASN A 272 13.42 -7.48 -12.55
CA ASN A 272 12.78 -6.23 -12.14
C ASN A 272 13.42 -5.67 -10.86
N LEU A 273 14.73 -5.42 -10.91
CA LEU A 273 15.53 -4.89 -9.80
C LEU A 273 16.23 -3.60 -10.22
N ASN A 274 16.55 -2.74 -9.24
CA ASN A 274 17.33 -1.52 -9.46
C ASN A 274 18.77 -1.88 -9.91
N THR A 275 18.97 -1.98 -11.22
CA THR A 275 20.23 -2.41 -11.84
C THR A 275 20.63 -1.44 -12.94
N GLU A 276 21.94 -1.28 -13.11
CA GLU A 276 22.52 -0.44 -14.15
C GLU A 276 23.60 -1.25 -14.89
N VAL A 277 23.47 -1.38 -16.21
CA VAL A 277 24.51 -2.03 -17.01
C VAL A 277 25.54 -1.01 -17.47
N ILE A 278 26.73 -1.08 -16.88
CA ILE A 278 27.88 -0.24 -17.19
C ILE A 278 28.77 -0.92 -18.25
N GLU A 279 29.58 -0.11 -18.95
CA GLU A 279 30.47 -0.62 -20.00
C GLU A 279 31.77 -1.17 -19.42
N ALA A 280 32.24 -2.29 -19.98
CA ALA A 280 33.53 -2.88 -19.62
C ALA A 280 34.69 -1.91 -19.94
N GLY A 281 35.66 -1.81 -19.03
CA GLY A 281 36.86 -0.98 -19.19
C GLY A 281 36.69 0.49 -18.76
N LYS A 282 35.53 0.87 -18.23
CA LYS A 282 35.34 2.16 -17.54
C LYS A 282 35.91 2.12 -16.12
N PRO A 283 36.26 3.28 -15.53
CA PRO A 283 36.83 3.36 -14.18
C PRO A 283 35.82 3.03 -13.06
N GLU A 284 34.55 2.77 -13.39
CA GLU A 284 33.53 2.40 -12.43
C GLU A 284 33.67 0.93 -12.05
N PHE A 285 33.68 0.66 -10.74
CA PHE A 285 33.72 -0.70 -10.22
C PHE A 285 32.32 -1.34 -10.31
N PRO A 286 32.17 -2.48 -11.00
CA PRO A 286 30.92 -3.21 -11.01
C PRO A 286 30.73 -3.97 -9.69
N ASP A 287 29.48 -4.17 -9.30
CA ASP A 287 29.15 -5.10 -8.23
C ASP A 287 29.10 -6.53 -8.78
N VAL A 288 28.61 -6.70 -10.01
CA VAL A 288 28.46 -8.01 -10.66
C VAL A 288 29.05 -7.99 -12.06
N ILE A 289 29.76 -9.06 -12.41
CA ILE A 289 30.27 -9.30 -13.76
C ILE A 289 29.67 -10.59 -14.30
N ILE A 290 29.01 -10.53 -15.45
CA ILE A 290 28.42 -11.69 -16.12
C ILE A 290 29.26 -12.04 -17.35
N THR A 291 29.80 -13.25 -17.41
CA THR A 291 30.69 -13.70 -18.49
C THR A 291 30.55 -15.20 -18.79
N ASN A 292 31.12 -15.66 -19.90
CA ASN A 292 31.28 -17.09 -20.22
C ASN A 292 32.73 -17.59 -20.06
N ARG A 293 33.61 -16.78 -19.46
CA ARG A 293 35.02 -17.13 -19.27
C ARG A 293 35.36 -17.31 -17.80
N ASN A 294 35.90 -18.48 -17.47
CA ASN A 294 36.50 -18.72 -16.16
C ASN A 294 37.80 -17.91 -16.02
N ASN A 295 38.05 -17.37 -14.83
CA ASN A 295 39.29 -16.70 -14.45
C ASN A 295 39.67 -15.48 -15.32
N LEU A 296 38.71 -14.85 -15.99
CA LEU A 296 38.94 -13.62 -16.75
C LEU A 296 39.06 -12.39 -15.82
N TYR A 297 38.34 -12.42 -14.71
CA TYR A 297 38.34 -11.37 -13.69
C TYR A 297 38.81 -11.96 -12.35
N GLU A 298 39.59 -11.19 -11.61
CA GLU A 298 39.95 -11.53 -10.23
C GLU A 298 38.74 -11.32 -9.30
N GLU A 299 38.53 -12.20 -8.33
CA GLU A 299 37.40 -12.15 -7.39
C GLU A 299 37.46 -11.00 -6.37
N SER A 300 38.43 -10.08 -6.51
CA SER A 300 38.86 -9.21 -5.41
C SER A 300 37.98 -7.98 -5.14
N ALA A 301 36.88 -7.77 -5.89
CA ALA A 301 35.92 -6.69 -5.60
C ALA A 301 34.50 -6.91 -6.16
N SER A 302 34.33 -7.78 -7.16
CA SER A 302 33.06 -7.94 -7.87
C SER A 302 32.64 -9.40 -7.87
N GLN A 303 31.34 -9.65 -7.75
CA GLN A 303 30.81 -10.99 -7.86
C GLN A 303 30.79 -11.43 -9.32
N VAL A 304 31.64 -12.40 -9.67
CA VAL A 304 31.75 -12.94 -11.03
C VAL A 304 30.78 -14.11 -11.20
N VAL A 305 29.85 -13.96 -12.15
CA VAL A 305 28.87 -14.97 -12.52
C VAL A 305 29.23 -15.53 -13.88
N VAL A 306 29.63 -16.80 -13.90
CA VAL A 306 29.95 -17.50 -15.15
C VAL A 306 28.73 -18.26 -15.65
N TRP A 307 28.27 -17.91 -16.85
CA TRP A 307 27.17 -18.60 -17.54
C TRP A 307 27.66 -19.54 -18.63
N LEU A 308 26.88 -20.59 -18.86
CA LEU A 308 26.98 -21.41 -20.05
C LEU A 308 26.19 -20.76 -21.19
N ASP A 309 26.60 -20.99 -22.42
CA ASP A 309 25.97 -20.38 -23.59
C ASP A 309 25.07 -21.36 -24.35
N PRO A 310 23.77 -21.04 -24.56
CA PRO A 310 23.03 -19.87 -24.07
C PRO A 310 22.60 -19.98 -22.59
N PRO A 311 22.31 -18.84 -21.92
CA PRO A 311 21.83 -18.85 -20.53
C PRO A 311 20.48 -19.55 -20.39
N ARG A 312 20.33 -20.31 -19.31
CA ARG A 312 19.14 -21.09 -18.94
C ARG A 312 18.31 -20.33 -17.92
N ALA A 313 17.07 -20.77 -17.70
CA ALA A 313 16.19 -20.22 -16.66
C ALA A 313 16.85 -20.19 -15.26
N VAL A 314 17.65 -21.20 -14.93
CA VAL A 314 18.38 -21.27 -13.65
C VAL A 314 19.46 -20.19 -13.53
N ASP A 315 20.09 -19.79 -14.63
CA ASP A 315 21.13 -18.78 -14.64
C ASP A 315 20.54 -17.41 -14.27
N TRP A 316 19.34 -17.10 -14.78
CA TRP A 316 18.57 -15.92 -14.41
C TRP A 316 18.13 -15.96 -12.94
N GLY A 317 17.59 -17.08 -12.47
CA GLY A 317 17.17 -17.23 -11.08
C GLY A 317 18.31 -17.09 -10.07
N ASN A 318 19.51 -17.59 -10.41
CA ASN A 318 20.70 -17.42 -9.59
C ASN A 318 21.18 -15.97 -9.58
N LEU A 319 21.20 -15.31 -10.75
CA LEU A 319 21.55 -13.90 -10.82
C LEU A 319 20.59 -13.03 -10.01
N THR A 320 19.28 -13.29 -10.05
CA THR A 320 18.31 -12.57 -9.22
C THR A 320 18.68 -12.66 -7.73
N LYS A 321 18.98 -13.85 -7.21
CA LYS A 321 19.38 -14.02 -5.80
C LYS A 321 20.63 -13.23 -5.44
N ILE A 322 21.64 -13.26 -6.32
CA ILE A 322 22.88 -12.51 -6.15
C ILE A 322 22.60 -11.00 -6.07
N LEU A 323 21.82 -10.48 -7.02
CA LEU A 323 21.49 -9.06 -7.07
C LEU A 323 20.68 -8.60 -5.84
N LEU A 324 19.81 -9.47 -5.31
CA LEU A 324 19.07 -9.19 -4.08
C LEU A 324 20.00 -9.08 -2.87
N THR A 325 20.92 -10.02 -2.70
CA THR A 325 21.91 -9.98 -1.61
C THR A 325 22.73 -8.69 -1.66
N ILE A 326 23.23 -8.31 -2.84
CA ILE A 326 24.01 -7.08 -3.01
C ILE A 326 23.17 -5.84 -2.69
N GLN A 327 21.89 -5.78 -3.09
CA GLN A 327 21.02 -4.65 -2.74
C GLN A 327 20.77 -4.53 -1.24
N GLU A 328 20.58 -5.65 -0.54
CA GLU A 328 20.44 -5.66 0.92
C GLU A 328 21.73 -5.18 1.61
N GLU A 329 22.90 -5.61 1.14
CA GLU A 329 24.21 -5.19 1.65
C GLU A 329 24.43 -3.69 1.42
N LYS A 330 24.23 -3.20 0.19
CA LYS A 330 24.33 -1.77 -0.12
C LYS A 330 23.41 -0.91 0.73
N TYR A 331 22.21 -1.39 1.02
CA TYR A 331 21.30 -0.67 1.93
C TYR A 331 21.90 -0.56 3.34
N LYS A 332 22.41 -1.66 3.89
CA LYS A 332 23.05 -1.69 5.22
C LYS A 332 24.30 -0.80 5.26
N ASP A 333 25.15 -0.86 4.25
CA ASP A 333 26.37 -0.06 4.18
C ASP A 333 26.06 1.44 4.09
N SER A 334 25.04 1.82 3.31
CA SER A 334 24.57 3.22 3.23
C SER A 334 24.08 3.78 4.58
N LYS A 335 23.78 2.90 5.54
CA LYS A 335 23.45 3.26 6.93
C LYS A 335 24.66 3.36 7.83
N ILE A 336 25.63 2.45 7.67
CA ILE A 336 26.89 2.49 8.43
C ILE A 336 27.63 3.80 8.13
N ASP A 337 27.63 4.25 6.88
CA ASP A 337 28.19 5.54 6.47
C ASP A 337 27.41 6.76 7.00
N LYS A 338 26.19 6.55 7.53
CA LYS A 338 25.29 7.59 8.08
C LYS A 338 25.14 7.55 9.61
N GLN A 339 25.96 6.77 10.35
CA GLN A 339 25.94 6.55 11.82
C GLN A 339 24.88 7.32 12.65
N ILE A 340 23.87 6.61 13.17
CA ILE A 340 23.23 6.85 14.48
C ILE A 340 22.91 5.49 15.15
N ASP A 341 23.15 5.45 16.46
CA ASP A 341 23.12 4.38 17.47
C ASP A 341 22.09 3.23 17.36
N ASP A 342 22.60 2.03 17.72
CA ASP A 342 21.94 0.82 18.26
C ASP A 342 20.61 0.33 17.64
N PHE A 343 20.71 -0.73 16.84
CA PHE A 343 19.60 -1.65 16.57
C PHE A 343 19.65 -2.84 17.54
N PRO A 344 18.66 -3.02 18.43
CA PRO A 344 18.49 -4.31 19.10
C PRO A 344 17.85 -5.30 18.11
N GLU A 345 18.55 -6.41 17.86
CA GLU A 345 18.13 -7.56 17.03
C GLU A 345 16.85 -8.29 17.51
N GLU A 346 16.11 -7.78 18.50
CA GLU A 346 15.05 -8.52 19.21
C GLU A 346 13.65 -8.48 18.56
N ILE A 347 13.44 -7.88 17.39
CA ILE A 347 12.08 -7.64 16.85
C ILE A 347 11.90 -8.07 15.39
N ILE A 348 12.69 -9.04 14.92
CA ILE A 348 12.35 -9.78 13.69
C ILE A 348 11.30 -10.87 13.99
N ASP A 349 11.31 -11.43 15.21
CA ASP A 349 10.45 -12.54 15.68
C ASP A 349 8.95 -12.21 15.90
N ARG A 350 8.48 -11.02 15.53
CA ARG A 350 7.04 -10.66 15.63
C ARG A 350 6.43 -10.13 14.33
N ILE A 351 7.19 -10.19 13.24
CA ILE A 351 6.75 -9.83 11.88
C ILE A 351 6.87 -11.04 10.94
N GLU A 352 7.74 -12.00 11.24
CA GLU A 352 7.57 -13.42 10.85
C GLU A 352 6.56 -14.12 11.77
#